data_AF-A0A7S1VQU1-F1
#
_entry.id   AF-A0A7S1VQU1-F1
#
_cell.length_a   1.000
_cell.length_b   1.000
_cell.length_c   1.000
_cell.angle_alpha   90.00
_cell.angle_beta   90.00
_cell.angle_gamma   90.00
#
_symmetry.space_group_name_H-M   'P 1'
#
loop_
_entity.id
_entity.type
_entity.pdbx_description
1 polymer ?
#
loop_
_entity_poly.entity_id
_entity_poly.type
_entity_poly.pdbx_seq_one_letter_code
_entity_poly.pdbx_strand_id
1 'polypeptide(L)'
;WEEAISVAACSKEGGVPVAYFSNTNPHIDYSGIGVEVVSMKPGGGFQEMSGTSMACPHVAGLIACVLPEAIRTRGFGGRNRSNDLKLRTFLNKKCVIDIGVKGPDNASGIGFLTYLDKRDFDGFVEKVEAAEAEPEPPAEAEPEPAPETEEGKDGEEEKAE
;
A
#
# COMPACT_ATOMS: atom_id res chain seq x y z
N TRP A 1 0.30 23.16 6.73
CA TRP A 1 0.81 24.50 6.41
C TRP A 1 0.59 24.74 4.93
N GLU A 2 0.12 25.91 4.52
CA GLU A 2 -0.20 26.17 3.09
C GLU A 2 1.04 26.19 2.19
N GLU A 3 2.23 26.46 2.75
CA GLU A 3 3.48 26.59 1.98
C GLU A 3 4.20 25.27 1.66
N ALA A 4 3.72 24.14 2.21
CA ALA A 4 4.33 22.83 2.05
C ALA A 4 3.31 21.81 1.55
N ILE A 5 3.78 20.81 0.81
CA ILE A 5 2.99 19.61 0.49
C ILE A 5 3.22 18.58 1.60
N SER A 6 2.17 18.27 2.34
CA SER A 6 2.16 17.26 3.40
C SER A 6 1.84 15.89 2.83
N VAL A 7 2.67 14.89 3.15
CA VAL A 7 2.63 13.56 2.53
C VAL A 7 2.44 12.47 3.56
N ALA A 8 1.38 11.68 3.38
CA ALA A 8 1.16 10.43 4.11
C ALA A 8 1.89 9.25 3.44
N ALA A 9 2.17 8.20 4.23
CA ALA A 9 2.78 6.97 3.73
C ALA A 9 1.70 5.92 3.41
N CYS A 10 1.82 5.26 2.26
CA CYS A 10 1.01 4.08 1.88
C CYS A 10 1.88 2.84 1.65
N SER A 11 1.26 1.66 1.74
CA SER A 11 1.86 0.39 1.32
C SER A 11 1.66 0.13 -0.18
N LYS A 12 2.33 -0.91 -0.69
CA LYS A 12 2.20 -1.37 -2.08
C LYS A 12 1.18 -2.52 -2.22
N GLU A 13 0.41 -2.77 -1.16
CA GLU A 13 -0.59 -3.85 -1.09
C GLU A 13 -1.83 -3.52 -1.92
N GLY A 14 -2.75 -4.48 -2.05
CA GLY A 14 -4.05 -4.28 -2.67
C GLY A 14 -4.76 -3.02 -2.13
N GLY A 15 -5.09 -2.09 -3.03
CA GLY A 15 -5.76 -0.83 -2.67
C GLY A 15 -4.85 0.27 -2.11
N VAL A 16 -3.53 0.04 -2.02
CA VAL A 16 -2.51 1.03 -1.61
C VAL A 16 -2.87 1.69 -0.27
N PRO A 17 -3.16 0.90 0.79
CA PRO A 17 -3.67 1.44 2.04
C PRO A 17 -2.66 2.36 2.72
N VAL A 18 -3.17 3.35 3.45
CA VAL A 18 -2.35 4.24 4.28
C VAL A 18 -1.71 3.42 5.40
N ALA A 19 -0.41 3.60 5.59
CA ALA A 19 0.38 2.87 6.57
C ALA A 19 -0.07 3.20 8.01
N TYR A 20 -0.11 2.19 8.89
CA TYR A 20 -0.60 2.34 10.26
C TYR A 20 0.16 3.39 11.10
N PHE A 21 1.44 3.62 10.78
CA PHE A 21 2.28 4.61 11.46
C PHE A 21 2.16 6.02 10.87
N SER A 22 1.48 6.18 9.72
CA SER A 22 1.32 7.47 9.06
C SER A 22 0.41 8.34 9.92
N ASN A 23 0.86 9.56 10.24
CA ASN A 23 0.07 10.47 11.04
C ASN A 23 -1.20 10.89 10.27
N THR A 24 -2.34 10.94 10.95
CA THR A 24 -3.62 11.36 10.36
C THR A 24 -4.01 12.76 10.84
N ASN A 25 -4.24 13.69 9.93
CA ASN A 25 -4.67 15.05 10.27
C ASN A 25 -5.29 15.78 9.06
N PRO A 26 -6.04 16.87 9.28
CA PRO A 26 -6.68 17.64 8.19
C PRO A 26 -5.72 18.40 7.27
N HIS A 27 -4.40 18.33 7.51
CA HIS A 27 -3.39 19.03 6.71
C HIS A 27 -2.58 18.09 5.81
N ILE A 28 -3.02 16.84 5.61
CA ILE A 28 -2.42 15.95 4.62
C ILE A 28 -2.93 16.34 3.23
N ASP A 29 -2.02 16.56 2.30
CA ASP A 29 -2.37 16.92 0.92
C ASP A 29 -2.51 15.67 0.06
N TYR A 30 -1.51 14.78 0.11
CA TYR A 30 -1.45 13.57 -0.71
C TYR A 30 -0.82 12.42 0.06
N SER A 31 -0.89 11.24 -0.52
CA SER A 31 -0.16 10.07 -0.04
C SER A 31 0.77 9.50 -1.12
N GLY A 32 1.82 8.81 -0.68
CA GLY A 32 2.78 8.15 -1.54
C GLY A 32 3.35 6.90 -0.87
N ILE A 33 3.94 6.00 -1.67
CA ILE A 33 4.54 4.76 -1.15
C ILE A 33 5.64 5.07 -0.13
N GLY A 34 5.44 4.57 1.09
CA GLY A 34 6.35 4.73 2.21
C GLY A 34 6.54 3.48 3.04
N VAL A 35 6.03 2.31 2.63
CA VAL A 35 6.25 1.02 3.29
C VAL A 35 7.11 0.14 2.40
N GLU A 36 8.10 -0.53 3.01
CA GLU A 36 9.00 -1.47 2.36
C GLU A 36 9.64 -0.88 1.08
N VAL A 37 10.14 0.36 1.21
CA VAL A 37 10.75 1.09 0.11
C VAL A 37 12.23 0.73 0.04
N VAL A 38 12.62 0.09 -1.05
CA VAL A 38 14.02 -0.20 -1.35
C VAL A 38 14.69 1.06 -1.89
N SER A 39 15.77 1.49 -1.23
CA SER A 39 16.53 2.68 -1.62
C SER A 39 18.04 2.49 -1.39
N MET A 40 18.84 3.44 -1.86
CA MET A 40 20.30 3.40 -1.74
C MET A 40 20.73 3.56 -0.27
N LYS A 41 21.72 2.78 0.14
CA LYS A 41 22.31 2.83 1.47
C LYS A 41 23.65 3.59 1.47
N PRO A 42 23.96 4.39 2.50
CA PRO A 42 25.30 4.94 2.69
C PRO A 42 26.37 3.83 2.73
N GLY A 43 27.46 4.01 1.98
CA GLY A 43 28.50 2.98 1.83
C GLY A 43 28.23 1.98 0.70
N GLY A 44 27.15 2.15 -0.07
CA GLY A 44 26.81 1.32 -1.22
C GLY A 44 25.73 0.28 -0.93
N GLY A 45 25.17 -0.28 -2.00
CA GLY A 45 24.08 -1.26 -1.94
C GLY A 45 22.70 -0.66 -1.70
N PHE A 46 21.76 -1.54 -1.37
CA PHE A 46 20.36 -1.22 -1.14
C PHE A 46 19.95 -1.55 0.29
N GLN A 47 18.95 -0.85 0.79
CA GLN A 47 18.25 -1.16 2.03
C GLN A 47 16.76 -0.91 1.86
N GLU A 48 15.96 -1.67 2.58
CA GLU A 48 14.52 -1.47 2.67
C GLU A 48 14.19 -0.68 3.93
N MET A 49 13.32 0.32 3.80
CA MET A 49 12.90 1.18 4.90
C MET A 49 11.42 1.56 4.77
N SER A 50 10.77 1.76 5.91
CA SER A 50 9.40 2.23 6.01
C SER A 50 9.35 3.56 6.77
N GLY A 51 8.58 4.51 6.26
CA GLY A 51 8.36 5.82 6.88
C GLY A 51 7.77 6.85 5.92
N THR A 52 7.15 7.89 6.47
CA THR A 52 6.75 9.09 5.69
C THR A 52 7.96 9.78 5.06
N SER A 53 9.16 9.61 5.65
CA SER A 53 10.43 10.01 5.05
C SER A 53 10.75 9.32 3.73
N MET A 54 10.13 8.17 3.42
CA MET A 54 10.23 7.50 2.12
C MET A 54 9.10 7.90 1.16
N ALA A 55 7.90 8.16 1.69
CA ALA A 55 6.79 8.70 0.91
C ALA A 55 7.07 10.10 0.35
N CYS A 56 7.71 10.97 1.14
CA CYS A 56 8.07 12.33 0.74
C CYS A 56 8.95 12.40 -0.53
N PRO A 57 10.10 11.72 -0.62
CA PRO A 57 10.91 11.73 -1.85
C PRO A 57 10.22 11.02 -3.03
N HIS A 58 9.32 10.07 -2.78
CA HIS A 58 8.52 9.46 -3.85
C HIS A 58 7.57 10.49 -4.49
N VAL A 59 6.82 11.24 -3.68
CA VAL A 59 5.95 12.35 -4.15
C VAL A 59 6.78 13.45 -4.80
N ALA A 60 7.89 13.86 -4.20
CA ALA A 60 8.75 14.91 -4.74
C ALA A 60 9.33 14.52 -6.11
N GLY A 61 9.71 13.26 -6.30
CA GLY A 61 10.20 12.73 -7.58
C GLY A 61 9.13 12.81 -8.67
N LEU A 62 7.90 12.35 -8.38
CA LEU A 62 6.79 12.45 -9.33
C LEU A 62 6.49 13.91 -9.69
N ILE A 63 6.44 14.80 -8.70
CA ILE A 63 6.24 16.24 -8.93
C ILE A 63 7.32 16.78 -9.86
N ALA A 64 8.59 16.44 -9.63
CA ALA A 64 9.69 16.89 -10.49
C ALA A 64 9.52 16.43 -11.95
N CYS A 65 9.01 15.22 -12.19
CA CYS A 65 8.74 14.70 -13.53
C CYS A 65 7.60 15.45 -14.25
N VAL A 66 6.52 15.79 -13.54
CA VAL A 66 5.35 16.45 -14.15
C VAL A 66 5.45 17.97 -14.16
N LEU A 67 6.37 18.56 -13.39
CA LEU A 67 6.53 20.00 -13.26
C LEU A 67 6.70 20.73 -14.61
N PRO A 68 7.51 20.25 -15.58
CA PRO A 68 7.61 20.89 -16.88
C PRO A 68 6.29 20.92 -17.65
N GLU A 69 5.49 19.86 -17.57
CA GLU A 69 4.19 19.79 -18.24
C GLU A 69 3.17 20.69 -17.55
N ALA A 70 3.13 20.66 -16.22
CA ALA A 70 2.34 21.57 -15.43
C ALA A 70 2.64 23.00 -15.88
N ILE A 71 3.92 23.39 -15.94
CA ILE A 71 4.39 24.73 -16.34
C ILE A 71 4.12 25.06 -17.82
N ARG A 72 4.11 24.09 -18.73
CA ARG A 72 3.92 24.37 -20.17
C ARG A 72 2.48 24.76 -20.54
N THR A 73 1.51 24.43 -19.70
CA THR A 73 0.09 24.75 -19.95
C THR A 73 -0.08 26.28 -20.04
N ARG A 74 -0.27 26.86 -21.24
CA ARG A 74 -0.22 28.32 -21.53
C ARG A 74 -0.66 29.19 -20.34
N GLY A 75 0.31 29.83 -19.67
CA GLY A 75 0.05 30.70 -18.50
C GLY A 75 1.14 30.76 -17.41
N PHE A 76 2.30 30.11 -17.55
CA PHE A 76 3.35 30.03 -16.50
C PHE A 76 4.56 30.93 -16.73
N GLY A 77 4.38 32.07 -17.39
CA GLY A 77 5.44 33.08 -17.53
C GLY A 77 5.61 34.00 -16.31
N GLY A 78 5.17 33.61 -15.10
CA GLY A 78 5.10 34.51 -13.94
C GLY A 78 5.82 33.96 -12.71
N ARG A 79 7.00 34.51 -12.39
CA ARG A 79 7.69 34.31 -11.11
C ARG A 79 6.92 35.01 -9.98
N ASN A 80 5.87 34.41 -9.42
CA ASN A 80 5.44 34.58 -8.02
C ASN A 80 4.00 34.11 -7.80
N ARG A 81 3.82 33.25 -6.80
CA ARG A 81 2.55 32.74 -6.22
C ARG A 81 1.59 31.93 -7.09
N SER A 82 1.60 32.07 -8.42
CA SER A 82 0.71 31.29 -9.29
C SER A 82 1.15 29.84 -9.54
N ASN A 83 2.34 29.42 -9.07
CA ASN A 83 2.90 28.11 -9.42
C ASN A 83 2.42 26.97 -8.53
N ASP A 84 2.27 27.19 -7.21
CA ASP A 84 1.79 26.14 -6.29
C ASP A 84 0.33 25.77 -6.56
N LEU A 85 -0.57 26.76 -6.60
CA LEU A 85 -1.99 26.52 -6.91
C LEU A 85 -2.17 25.81 -8.26
N LYS A 86 -1.38 26.18 -9.27
CA LYS A 86 -1.43 25.53 -10.59
C LYS A 86 -0.86 24.12 -10.56
N LEU A 87 0.23 23.89 -9.84
CA LEU A 87 0.80 22.56 -9.63
C LEU A 87 -0.24 21.67 -8.95
N ARG A 88 -0.79 22.10 -7.81
CA ARG A 88 -1.83 21.36 -7.08
C ARG A 88 -3.06 21.12 -7.95
N THR A 89 -3.49 22.10 -8.75
CA THR A 89 -4.58 21.93 -9.72
C THR A 89 -4.26 20.86 -10.77
N PHE A 90 -3.02 20.84 -11.28
CA PHE A 90 -2.57 19.83 -12.23
C PHE A 90 -2.54 18.44 -11.58
N LEU A 91 -1.92 18.32 -10.40
CA LEU A 91 -1.84 17.07 -9.65
C LEU A 91 -3.23 16.52 -9.37
N ASN A 92 -4.13 17.30 -8.76
CA ASN A 92 -5.50 16.89 -8.44
C ASN A 92 -6.29 16.42 -9.66
N LYS A 93 -5.99 16.96 -10.84
CA LYS A 93 -6.71 16.63 -12.08
C LYS A 93 -6.12 15.43 -12.81
N LYS A 94 -4.83 15.16 -12.65
CA LYS A 94 -4.07 14.26 -13.55
C LYS A 94 -3.28 13.16 -12.85
N CYS A 95 -2.96 13.34 -11.57
CA CYS A 95 -1.99 12.50 -10.88
C CYS A 95 -2.51 11.99 -9.53
N VAL A 96 -3.80 12.11 -9.24
CA VAL A 96 -4.38 11.65 -7.98
C VAL A 96 -5.39 10.55 -8.24
N ILE A 97 -5.25 9.45 -7.50
CA ILE A 97 -6.26 8.41 -7.36
C ILE A 97 -6.78 8.46 -5.92
N ASP A 98 -8.08 8.61 -5.78
CA ASP A 98 -8.78 8.56 -4.49
C ASP A 98 -8.71 7.12 -3.95
N ILE A 99 -8.20 6.96 -2.73
CA ILE A 99 -7.98 5.66 -2.08
C ILE A 99 -8.59 5.68 -0.68
N GLY A 100 -8.94 4.51 -0.14
CA GLY A 100 -9.55 4.43 1.18
C GLY A 100 -10.99 4.96 1.19
N VAL A 101 -11.25 5.98 2.01
CA VAL A 101 -12.59 6.59 2.10
C VAL A 101 -12.81 7.46 0.89
N LYS A 102 -13.98 7.34 0.24
CA LYS A 102 -14.30 8.16 -0.94
C LYS A 102 -14.24 9.66 -0.62
N GLY A 103 -13.41 10.38 -1.37
CA GLY A 103 -13.16 11.81 -1.24
C GLY A 103 -12.10 12.14 -0.21
N PRO A 104 -11.72 13.42 -0.08
CA PRO A 104 -10.61 13.81 0.77
C PRO A 104 -10.80 13.39 2.23
N ASP A 105 -9.78 12.79 2.81
CA ASP A 105 -9.80 12.27 4.18
C ASP A 105 -8.51 12.62 4.94
N ASN A 106 -8.53 12.45 6.27
CA ASN A 106 -7.42 12.84 7.15
C ASN A 106 -6.25 11.86 7.14
N ALA A 107 -6.34 10.72 6.46
CA ALA A 107 -5.31 9.70 6.34
C ALA A 107 -4.60 9.76 4.98
N SER A 108 -5.35 9.82 3.87
CA SER A 108 -4.80 9.86 2.50
C SER A 108 -4.62 11.28 1.97
N GLY A 109 -5.25 12.28 2.58
CA GLY A 109 -5.41 13.60 1.99
C GLY A 109 -6.40 13.55 0.83
N ILE A 110 -6.05 14.16 -0.30
CA ILE A 110 -6.86 14.12 -1.53
C ILE A 110 -6.78 12.73 -2.20
N GLY A 111 -5.70 11.99 -1.96
CA GLY A 111 -5.50 10.64 -2.50
C GLY A 111 -4.04 10.29 -2.76
N PHE A 112 -3.84 9.12 -3.39
CA PHE A 112 -2.53 8.60 -3.78
C PHE A 112 -2.01 9.28 -5.03
N LEU A 113 -0.78 9.81 -4.94
CA LEU A 113 -0.14 10.50 -6.05
C LEU A 113 0.56 9.50 -6.99
N THR A 114 0.12 9.42 -8.23
CA THR A 114 0.63 8.49 -9.25
C THR A 114 0.59 9.09 -10.65
N TYR A 115 1.38 8.54 -11.57
CA TYR A 115 1.30 8.87 -13.00
C TYR A 115 0.33 7.95 -13.76
N LEU A 116 -0.20 6.92 -13.10
CA LEU A 116 -1.12 5.96 -13.70
C LEU A 116 -2.51 6.58 -13.88
N ASP A 117 -3.18 6.23 -14.99
CA ASP A 117 -4.61 6.48 -15.09
C ASP A 117 -5.40 5.50 -14.21
N LYS A 118 -6.68 5.78 -13.98
CA LYS A 118 -7.50 4.94 -13.08
C LYS A 118 -7.54 3.46 -13.52
N ARG A 119 -7.58 3.19 -14.83
CA ARG A 119 -7.66 1.81 -15.34
C ARG A 119 -6.34 1.08 -15.11
N ASP A 120 -5.23 1.74 -15.36
CA ASP A 120 -3.89 1.17 -15.11
C ASP A 120 -3.66 0.94 -13.61
N PHE A 121 -4.16 1.85 -12.76
CA PHE A 121 -4.13 1.70 -11.31
C PHE A 121 -5.01 0.54 -10.82
N ASP A 122 -6.26 0.46 -11.28
CA ASP A 122 -7.17 -0.63 -10.93
C ASP A 122 -6.54 -1.99 -11.33
N GLY A 123 -5.98 -2.08 -12.55
CA GLY A 123 -5.30 -3.30 -13.01
C GLY A 123 -3.96 -3.58 -12.31
N PHE A 124 -3.34 -2.60 -11.65
CA PHE A 124 -2.22 -2.84 -10.73
C PHE A 124 -2.72 -3.45 -9.42
N VAL A 125 -3.78 -2.87 -8.83
CA VAL A 125 -4.37 -3.35 -7.58
C VAL A 125 -4.85 -4.80 -7.73
N GLU A 126 -5.58 -5.12 -8.80
CA GLU A 126 -6.07 -6.48 -9.06
C GLU A 126 -4.91 -7.50 -9.14
N LYS A 127 -3.77 -7.12 -9.71
CA LYS A 127 -2.59 -7.99 -9.79
C LYS A 127 -1.92 -8.21 -8.45
N VAL A 128 -1.88 -7.16 -7.61
CA VAL A 128 -1.32 -7.27 -6.26
C VAL A 128 -2.22 -8.14 -5.40
N GLU A 129 -3.53 -7.89 -5.41
CA GLU A 129 -4.50 -8.70 -4.66
C GLU A 129 -4.49 -10.17 -5.10
N ALA A 130 -4.37 -10.43 -6.41
CA ALA A 130 -4.24 -11.80 -6.92
C ALA A 130 -2.93 -12.48 -6.51
N ALA A 131 -1.85 -11.71 -6.28
CA ALA A 131 -0.58 -12.25 -5.79
C ALA A 131 -0.57 -12.44 -4.27
N GLU A 132 -1.35 -11.65 -3.52
CA GLU A 132 -1.53 -11.74 -2.06
C GLU A 132 -2.51 -12.85 -1.64
N ALA A 133 -3.41 -13.27 -2.52
CA ALA A 133 -4.29 -14.41 -2.28
C ALA A 133 -3.47 -15.72 -2.24
N GLU A 134 -3.06 -16.14 -1.04
CA GLU A 134 -2.49 -17.49 -0.84
C GLU A 134 -3.48 -18.58 -1.29
N PRO A 135 -3.01 -19.70 -1.86
CA PRO A 135 -3.88 -20.84 -2.14
C PRO A 135 -4.49 -21.35 -0.83
N GLU A 136 -5.80 -21.63 -0.82
CA GLU A 136 -6.45 -22.23 0.35
C GLU A 136 -5.64 -23.45 0.82
N PRO A 137 -5.37 -23.59 2.14
CA PRO A 137 -4.71 -24.77 2.65
C PRO A 137 -5.50 -26.00 2.19
N PRO A 138 -4.83 -27.08 1.74
CA PRO A 138 -5.53 -28.28 1.34
C PRO A 138 -6.44 -28.73 2.49
N ALA A 139 -7.71 -28.96 2.19
CA ALA A 139 -8.71 -29.39 3.17
C ALA A 139 -8.10 -30.47 4.07
N GLU A 140 -8.04 -30.20 5.38
CA GLU A 140 -7.49 -31.13 6.35
C GLU A 140 -8.19 -32.48 6.16
N ALA A 141 -7.41 -33.49 5.75
CA ALA A 141 -7.92 -34.84 5.58
C ALA A 141 -8.51 -35.27 6.93
N GLU A 142 -9.80 -35.62 6.94
CA GLU A 142 -10.47 -36.12 8.14
C GLU A 142 -9.63 -37.24 8.76
N PRO A 143 -9.41 -37.24 10.08
CA PRO A 143 -8.59 -38.26 10.72
C PRO A 143 -9.19 -39.64 10.42
N GLU A 144 -8.35 -40.55 9.92
CA GLU A 144 -8.76 -41.94 9.68
C GLU A 144 -9.39 -42.52 10.97
N PRO A 145 -10.53 -43.23 10.86
CA PRO A 145 -11.17 -43.82 12.03
C PRO A 145 -10.20 -44.79 12.71
N ALA A 146 -10.05 -44.65 14.03
CA ALA A 146 -9.18 -45.48 14.84
C ALA A 146 -9.52 -46.97 14.65
N PRO A 147 -8.52 -47.87 14.60
CA PRO A 147 -8.77 -49.29 14.42
C PRO A 147 -9.58 -49.84 15.60
N GLU A 148 -10.67 -50.54 15.29
CA GLU A 148 -11.49 -51.25 16.27
C GLU A 148 -10.64 -52.35 16.92
N THR A 149 -10.50 -52.29 18.24
CA THR A 149 -9.84 -53.34 19.02
C THR A 149 -10.74 -54.57 19.06
N GLU A 150 -10.33 -55.66 18.40
CA GLU A 150 -10.95 -56.97 18.58
C GLU A 150 -10.73 -57.46 20.02
N GLU A 151 -11.81 -57.59 20.79
CA GLU A 151 -11.82 -58.30 22.08
C GLU A 151 -11.65 -59.80 21.82
N GLY A 152 -10.42 -60.29 21.99
CA GLY A 152 -10.12 -61.72 22.09
C GLY A 152 -10.66 -62.29 23.40
N LYS A 153 -11.69 -63.12 23.29
CA LYS A 153 -12.17 -64.05 24.32
C LYS A 153 -11.17 -65.20 24.55
N ASP A 154 -11.44 -65.91 25.64
CA ASP A 154 -10.95 -67.25 26.07
C ASP A 154 -9.88 -67.13 27.17
N GLY A 155 -10.17 -67.45 28.44
CA GLY A 155 -10.50 -68.80 28.96
C GLY A 155 -9.17 -69.53 29.22
N GLU A 156 -8.82 -70.14 30.35
CA GLU A 156 -9.50 -70.81 31.45
C GLU A 156 -8.46 -70.98 32.60
N GLU A 157 -8.94 -70.89 33.83
CA GLU A 157 -8.75 -71.76 35.01
C GLU A 157 -7.42 -72.44 35.42
N GLU A 158 -7.44 -72.84 36.70
CA GLU A 158 -6.52 -73.68 37.52
C GLU A 158 -5.43 -72.91 38.32
N LYS A 159 -5.32 -72.97 39.66
CA LYS A 159 -5.39 -74.11 40.58
C LYS A 159 -5.63 -73.74 42.06
N ALA A 160 -6.25 -74.71 42.75
CA ALA A 160 -6.07 -75.20 44.14
C ALA A 160 -6.22 -74.19 45.30
N GLU A 161 -6.94 -74.48 46.39
CA GLU A 161 -7.11 -75.74 47.16
C GLU A 161 -8.38 -75.64 48.02
#